data_AF-A0A966EE21-F1
#
_entry.id   AF-A0A966EE21-F1
#
_cell.length_a   1.000
_cell.length_b   1.000
_cell.length_c   1.000
_cell.angle_alpha   90.00
_cell.angle_beta   90.00
_cell.angle_gamma   90.00
#
_symmetry.space_group_name_H-M   'P 1'
#
loop_
_entity.id
_entity.type
_entity.pdbx_description
1 polymer ?
#
loop_
_entity_poly.entity_id
_entity_poly.type
_entity_poly.pdbx_seq_one_letter_code
_entity_poly.pdbx_strand_id
1 'polypeptide(L)'
;AEFSQPAAIGEDISSGDFFDRSMGLASLLLARNDEDVERRLPSLLKALRSVQDDKSFDRSVETAREYLDAARELARGGFRCVVFGHTHLAKRVLLDDDAIYINTGTWADVMGFPMEILAGSDQQALPKLREFVQDIGAGKLRSWIKFGATYARLDLDASDQLMQAELLDFEGPERV
;
A
#
# COMPACT_ATOMS: atom_id res chain seq x y z
N ALA A 1 -15.54 -37.71 -20.19
CA ALA A 1 -14.98 -36.36 -20.21
C ALA A 1 -15.94 -35.48 -19.42
N GLU A 2 -15.65 -35.25 -18.15
CA GLU A 2 -16.44 -34.37 -17.29
C GLU A 2 -15.54 -33.20 -16.90
N PHE A 3 -15.93 -32.01 -17.31
CA PHE A 3 -15.32 -30.75 -16.89
C PHE A 3 -15.99 -30.32 -15.59
N SER A 4 -15.25 -30.35 -14.48
CA SER A 4 -15.64 -29.70 -13.23
C SER A 4 -15.42 -28.19 -13.35
N GLN A 5 -16.46 -27.41 -13.07
CA GLN A 5 -16.38 -25.95 -12.94
C GLN A 5 -15.51 -25.57 -11.73
N PRO A 6 -14.64 -24.55 -11.82
CA PRO A 6 -13.97 -24.03 -10.64
C PRO A 6 -14.97 -23.28 -9.75
N ALA A 7 -14.93 -23.61 -8.46
CA ALA A 7 -15.71 -22.95 -7.42
C ALA A 7 -15.41 -21.45 -7.39
N ALA A 8 -16.46 -20.66 -7.17
CA ALA A 8 -16.37 -19.23 -6.96
C ALA A 8 -15.51 -18.93 -5.72
N ILE A 9 -14.26 -18.52 -5.93
CA ILE A 9 -13.39 -17.94 -4.91
C ILE A 9 -13.44 -16.44 -5.14
N GLY A 10 -14.36 -15.76 -4.48
CA GLY A 10 -14.54 -14.33 -4.69
C GLY A 10 -15.74 -13.76 -3.96
N GLU A 11 -15.84 -13.98 -2.65
CA GLU A 11 -16.69 -13.14 -1.80
C GLU A 11 -15.99 -12.82 -0.47
N ASP A 12 -15.90 -11.51 -0.22
CA ASP A 12 -15.82 -10.77 1.04
C ASP A 12 -14.76 -11.14 2.07
N ILE A 13 -13.59 -10.52 1.92
CA ILE A 13 -12.67 -10.27 3.04
C ILE A 13 -13.14 -9.00 3.78
N SER A 14 -13.98 -9.23 4.80
CA SER A 14 -14.24 -8.43 6.00
C SER A 14 -13.98 -6.93 5.95
N SER A 15 -15.04 -6.16 5.71
CA SER A 15 -15.07 -4.71 5.89
C SER A 15 -15.07 -4.26 7.37
N GLY A 16 -15.22 -5.15 8.36
CA GLY A 16 -15.48 -4.75 9.76
C GLY A 16 -14.34 -4.01 10.46
N ASP A 17 -13.10 -4.51 10.33
CA ASP A 17 -11.94 -3.99 11.08
C ASP A 17 -11.36 -2.68 10.51
N PHE A 18 -11.65 -2.37 9.24
CA PHE A 18 -11.22 -1.13 8.59
C PHE A 18 -12.07 0.08 8.98
N PHE A 19 -13.38 -0.11 9.24
CA PHE A 19 -14.29 1.01 9.49
C PHE A 19 -14.06 1.66 10.86
N ASP A 20 -13.86 0.91 11.94
CA ASP A 20 -13.69 1.48 13.30
C ASP A 20 -12.43 2.34 13.43
N ARG A 21 -11.34 1.99 12.75
CA ARG A 21 -10.09 2.76 12.75
C ARG A 21 -10.21 4.06 11.96
N SER A 22 -11.02 4.08 10.91
CA SER A 22 -11.24 5.26 10.07
C SER A 22 -12.02 6.38 10.79
N MET A 23 -12.96 6.02 11.68
CA MET A 23 -13.76 6.98 12.44
C MET A 23 -12.94 7.80 13.45
N GLY A 24 -11.92 7.20 14.08
CA GLY A 24 -11.05 7.91 15.03
C GLY A 24 -10.21 9.02 14.38
N LEU A 25 -9.72 8.76 13.16
CA LEU A 25 -9.01 9.74 12.33
C LEU A 25 -9.95 10.83 11.82
N ALA A 26 -11.14 10.45 11.34
CA ALA A 26 -12.16 11.41 10.90
C ALA A 26 -12.57 12.36 12.04
N SER A 27 -12.72 11.86 13.27
CA SER A 27 -13.00 12.68 14.47
C SER A 27 -11.85 13.65 14.83
N LEU A 28 -10.61 13.31 14.51
CA LEU A 28 -9.46 14.21 14.64
C LEU A 28 -9.48 15.32 13.57
N LEU A 29 -9.79 14.95 12.32
CA LEU A 29 -9.83 15.88 11.19
C LEU A 29 -11.07 16.78 11.18
N LEU A 30 -12.15 16.36 11.83
CA LEU A 30 -13.39 17.13 12.01
C LEU A 30 -13.41 17.94 13.30
N ALA A 31 -12.37 17.84 14.16
CA ALA A 31 -12.26 18.65 15.36
C ALA A 31 -12.12 20.13 14.96
N ARG A 32 -13.07 20.97 15.38
CA ARG A 32 -13.19 22.37 14.94
C ARG A 32 -12.34 23.37 15.75
N ASN A 33 -11.52 22.91 16.70
CA ASN A 33 -10.71 23.78 17.56
C ASN A 33 -9.27 23.25 17.67
N ASP A 34 -8.29 24.12 17.41
CA ASP A 34 -6.86 23.84 17.47
C ASP A 34 -6.43 23.36 18.87
N GLU A 35 -7.04 23.86 19.94
CA GLU A 35 -6.74 23.42 21.32
C GLU A 35 -7.07 21.93 21.56
N ASP A 36 -8.13 21.41 20.93
CA ASP A 36 -8.49 20.01 21.04
C ASP A 36 -7.54 19.11 20.25
N VAL A 37 -7.01 19.59 19.12
CA VAL A 37 -6.00 18.89 18.33
C VAL A 37 -4.68 18.84 19.12
N GLU A 38 -4.21 19.97 19.64
CA GLU A 38 -2.98 20.05 20.44
C GLU A 38 -2.98 19.08 21.63
N ARG A 39 -4.10 19.02 22.37
CA ARG A 39 -4.24 18.11 23.51
C ARG A 39 -4.15 16.63 23.09
N ARG A 40 -4.55 16.29 21.85
CA ARG A 40 -4.62 14.91 21.35
C ARG A 40 -3.34 14.46 20.62
N LEU A 41 -2.46 15.37 20.21
CA LEU A 41 -1.24 15.04 19.46
C LEU A 41 -0.36 13.98 20.14
N PRO A 42 -0.09 14.01 21.47
CA PRO A 42 0.73 12.97 22.10
C PRO A 42 0.09 11.58 22.05
N SER A 43 -1.24 11.50 22.25
CA SER A 43 -1.98 10.24 22.15
C SER A 43 -2.01 9.71 20.72
N LEU A 44 -2.18 10.62 19.75
CA LEU A 44 -2.13 10.28 18.32
C LEU A 44 -0.75 9.77 17.93
N LEU A 45 0.33 10.44 18.35
CA LEU A 45 1.71 10.00 18.11
C LEU A 45 1.95 8.60 18.68
N LYS A 46 1.49 8.32 19.90
CA LYS A 46 1.60 7.00 20.51
C LYS A 46 0.84 5.93 19.72
N ALA A 47 -0.37 6.24 19.24
CA ALA A 47 -1.16 5.34 18.42
C ALA A 47 -0.46 5.07 17.07
N LEU A 48 0.05 6.10 16.41
CA LEU A 48 0.76 5.98 15.13
C LEU A 48 2.04 5.16 15.26
N ARG A 49 2.80 5.31 16.34
CA ARG A 49 4.00 4.48 16.57
C ARG A 49 3.69 3.00 16.77
N SER A 50 2.44 2.60 17.03
CA SER A 50 2.08 1.17 17.01
C SER A 50 2.20 0.54 15.62
N VAL A 51 2.24 1.35 14.56
CA VAL A 51 2.45 0.91 13.17
C VAL A 51 3.79 1.40 12.61
N GLN A 52 4.77 1.73 13.47
CA GLN A 52 6.08 2.24 13.05
C GLN A 52 6.87 1.29 12.13
N ASP A 53 6.61 -0.02 12.24
CA ASP A 53 7.23 -1.06 11.42
C ASP A 53 6.44 -1.33 10.13
N ASP A 54 5.54 -0.41 9.73
CA ASP A 54 4.79 -0.52 8.49
C ASP A 54 5.73 -0.58 7.28
N LYS A 55 5.45 -1.56 6.41
CA LYS A 55 6.17 -1.79 5.15
C LYS A 55 5.25 -1.64 3.94
N SER A 56 4.15 -0.90 4.07
CA SER A 56 3.15 -0.78 3.01
C SER A 56 3.74 -0.19 1.73
N PHE A 57 4.73 0.72 1.85
CA PHE A 57 5.44 1.29 0.69
C PHE A 57 6.75 0.57 0.31
N ASP A 58 7.18 -0.44 1.07
CA ASP A 58 8.32 -1.28 0.67
C ASP A 58 7.89 -2.16 -0.50
N ARG A 59 8.46 -1.93 -1.69
CA ARG A 59 8.12 -2.70 -2.90
C ARG A 59 8.53 -4.17 -2.80
N SER A 60 9.47 -4.52 -1.91
CA SER A 60 9.96 -5.89 -1.76
C SER A 60 9.11 -6.75 -0.81
N VAL A 61 8.12 -6.17 -0.13
CA VAL A 61 7.32 -6.84 0.90
C VAL A 61 5.83 -6.64 0.65
N GLU A 62 5.11 -7.73 0.37
CA GLU A 62 3.64 -7.72 0.37
C GLU A 62 3.13 -7.85 1.81
N THR A 63 2.40 -6.84 2.28
CA THR A 63 1.80 -6.81 3.62
C THR A 63 0.39 -7.41 3.62
N ALA A 64 -0.29 -7.47 2.46
CA ALA A 64 -1.58 -8.12 2.30
C ALA A 64 -1.39 -9.62 2.04
N ARG A 65 -1.45 -10.40 3.12
CA ARG A 65 -1.09 -11.83 3.14
C ARG A 65 -1.91 -12.66 2.16
N GLU A 66 -3.18 -12.34 1.99
CA GLU A 66 -4.09 -13.01 1.06
C GLU A 66 -3.58 -13.00 -0.38
N TYR A 67 -2.96 -11.90 -0.83
CA TYR A 67 -2.39 -11.79 -2.17
C TYR A 67 -1.05 -12.53 -2.27
N LEU A 68 -0.21 -12.43 -1.24
CA LEU A 68 1.06 -13.15 -1.20
C LEU A 68 0.84 -14.68 -1.21
N ASP A 69 -0.12 -15.15 -0.42
CA ASP A 69 -0.42 -16.57 -0.29
C ASP A 69 -1.07 -17.10 -1.58
N ALA A 70 -1.98 -16.34 -2.20
CA ALA A 70 -2.52 -16.69 -3.52
C ALA A 70 -1.45 -16.74 -4.62
N ALA A 71 -0.51 -15.78 -4.63
CA ALA A 71 0.59 -15.78 -5.59
C ALA A 71 1.52 -16.99 -5.40
N ARG A 72 1.77 -17.41 -4.16
CA ARG A 72 2.53 -18.63 -3.85
C ARG A 72 1.80 -19.89 -4.31
N GLU A 73 0.49 -19.97 -4.14
CA GLU A 73 -0.30 -21.11 -4.62
C GLU A 73 -0.24 -21.22 -6.15
N LEU A 74 -0.37 -20.11 -6.86
CA LEU A 74 -0.20 -20.09 -8.32
C LEU A 74 1.24 -20.48 -8.72
N ALA A 75 2.26 -19.99 -8.03
CA ALA A 75 3.64 -20.38 -8.30
C ALA A 75 3.85 -21.90 -8.15
N ARG A 76 3.31 -22.52 -7.10
CA ARG A 76 3.33 -23.98 -6.92
C ARG A 76 2.58 -24.74 -8.02
N GLY A 77 1.59 -24.09 -8.63
CA GLY A 77 0.88 -24.59 -9.82
C GLY A 77 1.69 -24.53 -11.12
N GLY A 78 2.91 -23.98 -11.10
CA GLY A 78 3.83 -23.91 -12.25
C GLY A 78 3.95 -22.53 -12.88
N PHE A 79 3.29 -21.50 -12.35
CA PHE A 79 3.42 -20.14 -12.88
C PHE A 79 4.75 -19.51 -12.48
N ARG A 80 5.57 -19.11 -13.47
CA ARG A 80 6.87 -18.44 -13.25
C ARG A 80 6.74 -16.96 -12.85
N CYS A 81 5.63 -16.32 -13.22
CA CYS A 81 5.30 -14.97 -12.79
C CYS A 81 3.80 -14.83 -12.55
N VAL A 82 3.44 -14.16 -11.46
CA VAL A 82 2.06 -13.85 -11.08
C VAL A 82 1.92 -12.34 -10.98
N VAL A 83 0.96 -11.77 -11.71
CA VAL A 83 0.69 -10.32 -11.71
C VAL A 83 -0.69 -10.07 -11.13
N PHE A 84 -0.77 -9.29 -10.06
CA PHE A 84 -2.01 -8.80 -9.46
C PHE A 84 -2.08 -7.27 -9.46
N GLY A 85 -3.24 -6.77 -9.05
CA GLY A 85 -3.50 -5.36 -8.74
C GLY A 85 -4.26 -5.21 -7.42
N HIS A 86 -5.22 -4.28 -7.38
CA HIS A 86 -6.20 -4.06 -6.29
C HIS A 86 -5.69 -3.37 -5.02
N THR A 87 -4.54 -3.75 -4.46
CA THR A 87 -4.06 -3.19 -3.17
C THR A 87 -3.59 -1.74 -3.27
N HIS A 88 -3.50 -1.19 -4.48
CA HIS A 88 -2.97 0.13 -4.83
C HIS A 88 -1.47 0.33 -4.50
N LEU A 89 -0.82 -0.64 -3.87
CA LEU A 89 0.58 -0.57 -3.47
C LEU A 89 1.41 -1.44 -4.41
N ALA A 90 2.37 -0.84 -5.11
CA ALA A 90 3.19 -1.54 -6.07
C ALA A 90 4.17 -2.48 -5.34
N LYS A 91 4.25 -3.74 -5.77
CA LYS A 91 5.08 -4.80 -5.16
C LYS A 91 5.81 -5.61 -6.22
N ARG A 92 7.04 -6.01 -5.91
CA ARG A 92 7.80 -7.02 -6.64
C ARG A 92 8.50 -7.91 -5.61
N VAL A 93 8.00 -9.12 -5.47
CA VAL A 93 8.45 -10.07 -4.45
C VAL A 93 8.96 -11.33 -5.14
N LEU A 94 10.15 -11.80 -4.73
CA LEU A 94 10.65 -13.10 -5.12
C LEU A 94 9.92 -14.17 -4.28
N LEU A 95 9.34 -15.15 -4.96
CA LEU A 95 8.68 -16.30 -4.35
C LEU A 95 9.63 -17.51 -4.34
N ASP A 96 9.11 -18.64 -3.86
CA ASP A 96 9.79 -19.93 -3.94
C ASP A 96 10.05 -20.32 -5.42
N ASP A 97 11.05 -21.17 -5.67
CA ASP A 97 11.43 -21.67 -6.99
C ASP A 97 11.70 -20.59 -8.06
N ASP A 98 12.23 -19.44 -7.64
CA ASP A 98 12.53 -18.27 -8.47
C ASP A 98 11.33 -17.70 -9.23
N ALA A 99 10.10 -18.00 -8.78
CA ALA A 99 8.90 -17.36 -9.31
C ALA A 99 8.79 -15.90 -8.82
N ILE A 100 8.15 -15.04 -9.61
CA ILE A 100 8.07 -13.60 -9.30
C ILE A 100 6.60 -13.20 -9.12
N TYR A 101 6.28 -12.59 -7.99
CA TYR A 101 5.02 -11.89 -7.76
C TYR A 101 5.16 -10.40 -8.02
N ILE A 102 4.27 -9.84 -8.83
CA ILE A 102 4.16 -8.40 -9.07
C ILE A 102 2.76 -7.92 -8.70
N ASN A 103 2.67 -6.88 -7.87
CA ASN A 103 1.49 -6.03 -7.78
C ASN A 103 1.78 -4.74 -8.52
N THR A 104 0.98 -4.38 -9.53
CA THR A 104 1.22 -3.14 -10.29
C THR A 104 0.77 -1.88 -9.56
N GLY A 105 0.19 -2.00 -8.37
CA GLY A 105 -0.28 -0.87 -7.58
C GLY A 105 -1.45 -0.15 -8.24
N THR A 106 -1.43 1.18 -8.17
CA THR A 106 -2.49 2.04 -8.73
C THR A 106 -1.92 3.15 -9.61
N TRP A 107 -2.77 3.70 -10.47
CA TRP A 107 -2.53 4.91 -11.25
C TRP A 107 -3.26 6.13 -10.65
N ALA A 108 -3.58 6.03 -9.35
CA ALA A 108 -4.12 7.08 -8.53
C ALA A 108 -3.06 7.65 -7.57
N ASP A 109 -3.38 8.79 -7.00
CA ASP A 109 -2.62 9.41 -5.92
C ASP A 109 -2.75 8.58 -4.64
N VAL A 110 -1.63 8.30 -3.99
CA VAL A 110 -1.59 7.60 -2.69
C VAL A 110 -0.95 8.49 -1.64
N MET A 111 -1.44 8.42 -0.41
CA MET A 111 -0.86 9.18 0.70
C MET A 111 0.06 8.28 1.51
N GLY A 112 1.32 8.68 1.64
CA GLY A 112 2.27 8.01 2.51
C GLY A 112 2.33 8.70 3.87
N PHE A 113 2.28 7.93 4.96
CA PHE A 113 2.50 8.51 6.27
C PHE A 113 3.98 8.94 6.42
N PRO A 114 4.29 10.14 6.94
CA PRO A 114 5.67 10.58 7.09
C PRO A 114 6.43 9.75 8.12
N MET A 115 7.38 8.93 7.67
CA MET A 115 8.11 8.01 8.55
C MET A 115 8.93 8.74 9.62
N GLU A 116 9.30 9.99 9.41
CA GLU A 116 10.02 10.81 10.40
C GLU A 116 9.17 11.10 11.64
N ILE A 117 7.84 11.09 11.52
CA ILE A 117 6.93 11.17 12.67
C ILE A 117 7.00 9.88 13.49
N LEU A 118 7.14 8.73 12.83
CA LEU A 118 7.18 7.42 13.49
C LEU A 118 8.52 7.16 14.16
N ALA A 119 9.63 7.48 13.49
CA ALA A 119 10.99 7.13 13.92
C ALA A 119 11.70 8.19 14.80
N GLY A 120 11.22 9.44 14.82
CA GLY A 120 11.86 10.55 15.56
C GLY A 120 11.53 10.58 17.06
N SER A 121 12.29 11.37 17.84
CA SER A 121 11.94 11.66 19.24
C SER A 121 10.65 12.50 19.32
N ASP A 122 9.97 12.54 20.45
CA ASP A 122 8.73 13.33 20.61
C ASP A 122 8.93 14.81 20.26
N GLN A 123 10.09 15.36 20.60
CA GLN A 123 10.46 16.74 20.30
C GLN A 123 10.54 17.01 18.78
N GLN A 124 10.90 16.00 17.99
CA GLN A 124 11.00 16.09 16.53
C GLN A 124 9.68 15.69 15.84
N ALA A 125 8.99 14.69 16.39
CA ALA A 125 7.80 14.10 15.80
C ALA A 125 6.53 14.93 16.00
N LEU A 126 6.34 15.53 17.18
CA LEU A 126 5.12 16.29 17.48
C LEU A 126 4.92 17.51 16.58
N PRO A 127 5.95 18.35 16.28
CA PRO A 127 5.79 19.45 15.34
C PRO A 127 5.41 18.99 13.93
N LYS A 128 6.01 17.91 13.43
CA LYS A 128 5.69 17.35 12.11
C LYS A 128 4.29 16.72 12.08
N LEU A 129 3.89 16.04 13.15
CA LEU A 129 2.54 15.48 13.27
C LEU A 129 1.48 16.59 13.31
N ARG A 130 1.76 17.70 14.00
CA ARG A 130 0.91 18.89 13.99
C ARG A 130 0.73 19.43 12.56
N GLU A 131 1.84 19.65 11.86
CA GLU A 131 1.82 20.12 10.47
C GLU A 131 1.00 19.19 9.58
N PHE A 132 1.24 17.87 9.66
CA PHE A 132 0.49 16.87 8.92
C PHE A 132 -1.02 16.92 9.20
N VAL A 133 -1.44 16.99 10.46
CA VAL A 133 -2.87 17.05 10.84
C VAL A 133 -3.50 18.37 10.37
N GLN A 134 -2.80 19.49 10.51
CA GLN A 134 -3.28 20.80 10.05
C GLN A 134 -3.42 20.86 8.53
N ASP A 135 -2.46 20.31 7.79
CA ASP A 135 -2.51 20.27 6.33
C ASP A 135 -3.63 19.38 5.82
N ILE A 136 -3.84 18.20 6.43
CA ILE A 136 -4.99 17.36 6.06
C ILE A 136 -6.31 18.07 6.38
N GLY A 137 -6.44 18.67 7.57
CA GLY A 137 -7.64 19.43 7.96
C GLY A 137 -7.93 20.63 7.05
N ALA A 138 -6.87 21.26 6.52
CA ALA A 138 -6.98 22.38 5.57
C ALA A 138 -7.07 21.95 4.09
N GLY A 139 -7.10 20.65 3.79
CA GLY A 139 -7.10 20.13 2.41
C GLY A 139 -5.80 20.36 1.64
N LYS A 140 -4.69 20.70 2.32
CA LYS A 140 -3.36 20.92 1.73
C LYS A 140 -2.61 19.60 1.55
N LEU A 141 -3.14 18.73 0.70
CA LEU A 141 -2.64 17.34 0.59
C LEU A 141 -1.40 17.17 -0.29
N ARG A 142 -1.03 18.19 -1.07
CA ARG A 142 -0.01 18.08 -2.13
C ARG A 142 1.36 17.60 -1.62
N SER A 143 1.75 17.99 -0.40
CA SER A 143 3.03 17.59 0.21
C SER A 143 3.02 16.15 0.74
N TRP A 144 1.83 15.55 0.88
CA TRP A 144 1.61 14.24 1.52
C TRP A 144 1.20 13.16 0.51
N ILE A 145 0.74 13.58 -0.66
CA ILE A 145 0.39 12.72 -1.79
C ILE A 145 1.64 12.37 -2.59
N LYS A 146 1.74 11.09 -2.95
CA LYS A 146 2.71 10.55 -3.89
C LYS A 146 1.96 10.03 -5.10
N PHE A 147 2.37 10.47 -6.28
CA PHE A 147 2.00 9.82 -7.54
C PHE A 147 3.17 8.96 -8.00
N GLY A 148 2.92 7.67 -8.19
CA GLY A 148 3.94 6.71 -8.59
C GLY A 148 3.30 5.57 -9.36
N ALA A 149 2.79 5.87 -10.55
CA ALA A 149 2.21 4.86 -11.43
C ALA A 149 3.29 3.86 -11.85
N THR A 150 2.94 2.58 -11.76
CA THR A 150 3.84 1.49 -12.16
C THR A 150 3.15 0.55 -13.13
N TYR A 151 3.94 -0.24 -13.85
CA TYR A 151 3.48 -1.29 -14.74
C TYR A 151 4.40 -2.51 -14.68
N ALA A 152 3.88 -3.68 -15.06
CA ALA A 152 4.68 -4.88 -15.21
C ALA A 152 5.19 -4.99 -16.66
N ARG A 153 6.49 -5.21 -16.86
CA ARG A 153 7.06 -5.63 -18.15
C ARG A 153 7.42 -7.09 -18.06
N LEU A 154 6.87 -7.89 -18.97
CA LEU A 154 7.17 -9.32 -19.12
C LEU A 154 7.79 -9.52 -20.50
N ASP A 155 9.03 -9.98 -20.52
CA ASP A 155 9.75 -10.29 -21.76
C ASP A 155 9.73 -11.82 -21.94
N LEU A 156 9.21 -12.27 -23.08
CA LEU A 156 9.08 -13.70 -23.45
C LEU A 156 10.03 -14.03 -24.60
N ASP A 157 10.51 -15.27 -24.66
CA ASP A 157 11.23 -15.79 -25.83
C ASP A 157 10.27 -16.20 -26.97
N ALA A 158 10.83 -16.70 -28.08
CA ALA A 158 10.05 -17.15 -29.23
C ALA A 158 9.16 -18.39 -28.96
N SER A 159 9.31 -19.03 -27.80
CA SER A 159 8.51 -20.18 -27.35
C SER A 159 7.58 -19.81 -26.18
N ASP A 160 7.29 -18.51 -26.02
CA ASP A 160 6.47 -17.94 -24.94
C ASP A 160 6.99 -18.23 -23.53
N GLN A 161 8.28 -18.57 -23.39
CA GLN A 161 8.89 -18.75 -22.07
C GLN A 161 9.31 -17.42 -21.48
N LEU A 162 9.03 -17.23 -20.19
CA LEU A 162 9.39 -16.03 -19.47
C LEU A 162 10.91 -15.88 -19.34
N MET A 163 11.44 -14.82 -19.92
CA MET A 163 12.85 -14.44 -19.83
C MET A 163 13.10 -13.42 -18.72
N GLN A 164 12.21 -12.44 -18.59
CA GLN A 164 12.35 -11.36 -17.60
C GLN A 164 10.98 -10.86 -17.14
N ALA A 165 10.89 -10.51 -15.85
CA ALA A 165 9.72 -9.89 -15.24
C ALA A 165 10.13 -8.74 -14.31
N GLU A 166 9.66 -7.55 -14.63
CA GLU A 166 10.01 -6.30 -13.93
C GLU A 166 8.78 -5.48 -13.58
N LEU A 167 8.85 -4.82 -12.42
CA LEU A 167 7.95 -3.75 -12.04
C LEU A 167 8.69 -2.44 -12.32
N LEU A 168 8.16 -1.63 -13.24
CA LEU A 168 8.77 -0.40 -13.71
C LEU A 168 7.90 0.80 -13.35
N ASP A 169 8.55 1.93 -13.08
CA ASP A 169 7.88 3.21 -12.94
C ASP A 169 7.44 3.74 -14.31
N PHE A 170 6.22 4.25 -14.38
CA PHE A 170 5.69 4.88 -15.58
C PHE A 170 6.12 6.34 -15.61
N GLU A 171 7.05 6.65 -16.50
CA GLU A 171 7.45 8.02 -16.84
C GLU A 171 6.62 8.50 -18.04
N GLY A 172 5.46 9.10 -17.75
CA GLY A 172 4.61 9.77 -18.74
C GLY A 172 4.96 11.25 -18.91
N PRO A 173 4.33 11.98 -19.86
CA PRO A 173 4.43 13.43 -19.89
C PRO A 173 4.00 14.01 -18.52
N GLU A 174 4.71 15.05 -18.05
CA GLU A 174 4.39 15.70 -16.77
C GLU A 174 2.89 16.00 -16.68
N ARG A 175 2.24 15.58 -15.59
CA ARG A 175 0.84 15.90 -15.33
C ARG A 175 0.76 17.40 -15.04
N VAL A 176 0.09 18.14 -15.94
CA VAL A 176 -0.23 19.58 -15.82
C VAL A 176 -1.18 19.84 -14.66
#